data_AF-A0A9R1RD49-F1
#
_entry.id   AF-A0A9R1RD49-F1
#
_cell.length_a   1.000
_cell.length_b   1.000
_cell.length_c   1.000
_cell.angle_alpha   90.00
_cell.angle_beta   90.00
_cell.angle_gamma   90.00
#
_symmetry.space_group_name_H-M   'P 1'
#
loop_
_entity.id
_entity.type
_entity.pdbx_description
1 polymer ?
#
loop_
_entity_poly.entity_id
_entity_poly.type
_entity_poly.pdbx_seq_one_letter_code
_entity_poly.pdbx_strand_id
1 'polypeptide(L)'
;MNPDPMEVQEPPPHRNEKTIFEICREARNFRTNARSKAIKFAADKEQGFDSEELQKRAATFWVLNEVPFGQLNPLGLNPSIDVGIVKTYGVAYNTLIGKTIIAFARSQQSVLSWIANPDNSMFVRDQLRNSIRSLYVALERLWDKQWTVDNVEDIGTYAINENMIQIMPFRVRGRTPDDEMTPRQGLQLLIQTNILQHWPDDIELAHFNAFLINPNINIRKQDVLDHPFLVTVPHVRESKYKRLYEEGFFFTDDQIDWLENHIFLQGWQGNVGDPSLTAILVHQIEVTQGVGFAQTVFGALHFAKVVIAHYHQYDISRRPLLDDDLRHLLQGLLTGVYGARFNEEFIALG
;
A
#
# COMPACT_ATOMS: atom_id res chain seq x y z
N MET A 1 72.52 -18.41 -25.80
CA MET A 1 71.61 -18.23 -24.65
C MET A 1 71.31 -16.74 -24.57
N ASN A 2 70.06 -16.37 -24.80
CA ASN A 2 69.50 -15.10 -24.32
C ASN A 2 69.16 -15.28 -22.83
N PRO A 3 69.17 -14.22 -22.00
CA PRO A 3 68.07 -13.27 -22.08
C PRO A 3 68.45 -11.79 -21.91
N ASP A 4 67.73 -10.96 -22.64
CA ASP A 4 67.44 -9.54 -22.39
C ASP A 4 66.22 -9.17 -23.26
N PRO A 5 65.45 -8.10 -22.98
CA PRO A 5 64.96 -7.56 -21.72
C PRO A 5 63.40 -7.56 -21.69
N MET A 6 62.79 -7.24 -20.55
CA MET A 6 61.32 -7.14 -20.39
C MET A 6 60.72 -6.04 -21.27
N GLU A 7 59.88 -6.41 -22.24
CA GLU A 7 58.98 -5.49 -22.96
C GLU A 7 57.71 -5.22 -22.15
N VAL A 8 57.46 -3.93 -21.93
CA VAL A 8 56.23 -3.36 -21.38
C VAL A 8 55.13 -3.52 -22.43
N GLN A 9 54.05 -4.25 -22.11
CA GLN A 9 52.89 -4.39 -23.01
C GLN A 9 52.05 -3.10 -23.00
N GLU A 10 51.90 -2.50 -24.18
CA GLU A 10 50.91 -1.44 -24.45
C GLU A 10 49.47 -1.99 -24.35
N PRO A 11 48.48 -1.18 -23.88
CA PRO A 11 47.10 -1.62 -23.77
C PRO A 11 46.46 -1.86 -25.15
N PRO A 12 45.49 -2.79 -25.25
CA PRO A 12 44.91 -3.18 -26.54
C PRO A 12 44.15 -2.02 -27.20
N PRO A 13 44.13 -1.95 -28.55
CA PRO A 13 43.61 -0.80 -29.27
C PRO A 13 42.09 -0.68 -29.12
N HIS A 14 41.61 0.56 -28.94
CA HIS A 14 40.19 0.89 -28.99
C HIS A 14 39.56 0.38 -30.29
N ARG A 15 38.48 -0.41 -30.15
CA ARG A 15 37.70 -0.92 -31.30
C ARG A 15 37.15 0.25 -32.11
N ASN A 16 37.52 0.29 -33.38
CA ASN A 16 37.17 1.31 -34.35
C ASN A 16 35.65 1.28 -34.63
N GLU A 17 34.96 2.43 -34.55
CA GLU A 17 33.49 2.56 -34.64
C GLU A 17 32.89 1.95 -35.91
N LYS A 18 33.69 1.81 -36.97
CA LYS A 18 33.32 1.17 -38.25
C LYS A 18 32.97 -0.32 -38.09
N THR A 19 33.62 -1.04 -37.17
CA THR A 19 33.34 -2.46 -36.92
C THR A 19 32.01 -2.67 -36.18
N ILE A 20 31.60 -1.71 -35.34
CA ILE A 20 30.31 -1.75 -34.64
C ILE A 20 29.16 -1.54 -35.63
N PHE A 21 29.34 -0.65 -36.61
CA PHE A 21 28.33 -0.35 -37.61
C PHE A 21 28.07 -1.53 -38.57
N GLU A 22 29.11 -2.29 -38.93
CA GLU A 22 28.99 -3.50 -39.76
C GLU A 22 28.31 -4.66 -39.01
N ILE A 23 28.61 -4.84 -37.72
CA ILE A 23 27.92 -5.81 -36.84
C ILE A 23 26.42 -5.47 -36.70
N CYS A 24 26.08 -4.18 -36.58
CA CYS A 24 24.68 -3.74 -36.56
C CYS A 24 23.95 -3.95 -37.91
N ARG A 25 24.68 -3.90 -39.03
CA ARG A 25 24.12 -4.15 -40.37
C ARG A 25 23.84 -5.63 -40.61
N GLU A 26 24.72 -6.53 -40.17
CA GLU A 26 24.48 -7.98 -40.26
C GLU A 26 23.32 -8.43 -39.34
N ALA A 27 23.20 -7.84 -38.15
CA ALA A 27 22.07 -8.09 -37.25
C ALA A 27 20.72 -7.64 -37.84
N ARG A 28 20.69 -6.59 -38.67
CA ARG A 28 19.49 -6.19 -39.43
C ARG A 28 19.16 -7.16 -40.56
N ASN A 29 20.15 -7.68 -41.27
CA ASN A 29 19.92 -8.66 -42.35
C ASN A 29 19.43 -10.02 -41.81
N PHE A 30 19.82 -10.40 -40.59
CA PHE A 30 19.30 -11.60 -39.92
C PHE A 30 17.80 -11.46 -39.57
N ARG A 31 17.33 -10.24 -39.26
CA ARG A 31 15.90 -9.98 -38.98
C ARG A 31 15.01 -10.09 -40.21
N THR A 32 15.54 -9.88 -41.42
CA THR A 32 14.76 -9.98 -42.67
C THR A 32 14.68 -11.39 -43.25
N ASN A 33 15.65 -12.26 -42.98
CA ASN A 33 15.67 -13.63 -43.54
C ASN A 33 15.10 -14.71 -42.61
N ALA A 34 14.65 -14.37 -41.40
CA ALA A 34 14.01 -15.30 -40.47
C ALA A 34 12.47 -15.37 -40.65
N ARG A 35 11.95 -15.15 -41.87
CA ARG A 35 10.56 -15.54 -42.19
C ARG A 35 10.51 -17.07 -42.27
N SER A 36 9.58 -17.66 -41.51
CA SER A 36 9.21 -19.08 -41.45
C SER A 36 10.24 -20.08 -40.89
N LYS A 37 10.47 -20.09 -39.57
CA LYS A 37 10.72 -21.34 -38.83
C LYS A 37 10.06 -21.27 -37.44
N ALA A 38 8.99 -22.03 -37.25
CA ALA A 38 8.43 -22.29 -35.93
C ALA A 38 9.45 -23.11 -35.12
N ILE A 39 9.89 -22.61 -33.97
CA ILE A 39 10.73 -23.37 -33.03
C ILE A 39 9.83 -23.81 -31.88
N LYS A 40 9.55 -25.10 -31.80
CA LYS A 40 8.98 -25.77 -30.62
C LYS A 40 10.05 -25.77 -29.52
N PHE A 41 9.72 -25.28 -28.33
CA PHE A 41 10.43 -25.67 -27.12
C PHE A 41 9.54 -26.61 -26.30
N ALA A 42 10.01 -27.84 -26.14
CA ALA A 42 9.61 -28.70 -25.03
C ALA A 42 10.40 -28.18 -23.82
N ALA A 43 9.71 -27.61 -22.84
CA ALA A 43 10.33 -27.34 -21.55
C ALA A 43 10.52 -28.69 -20.85
N ASP A 44 11.76 -29.06 -20.60
CA ASP A 44 12.07 -30.14 -19.68
C ASP A 44 11.60 -29.71 -18.28
N LYS A 45 10.73 -30.50 -17.65
CA LYS A 45 10.01 -30.13 -16.42
C LYS A 45 10.94 -29.87 -15.23
N GLU A 46 12.20 -30.27 -15.32
CA GLU A 46 13.17 -30.21 -14.23
C GLU A 46 14.03 -28.93 -14.25
N GLN A 47 14.08 -28.18 -15.35
CA GLN A 47 14.76 -26.88 -15.41
C GLN A 47 13.72 -25.77 -15.35
N GLY A 48 13.35 -25.34 -14.15
CA GLY A 48 12.54 -24.15 -13.94
C GLY A 48 13.12 -22.92 -14.68
N PHE A 49 12.30 -21.87 -14.79
CA PHE A 49 12.61 -20.57 -15.44
C PHE A 49 13.81 -19.77 -14.83
N ASP A 50 14.74 -20.44 -14.16
CA ASP A 50 15.90 -19.87 -13.47
C ASP A 50 17.18 -19.87 -14.33
N SER A 51 17.13 -20.31 -15.59
CA SER A 51 18.24 -20.15 -16.53
C SER A 51 18.34 -18.71 -17.05
N GLU A 52 19.48 -18.05 -16.79
CA GLU A 52 19.82 -16.71 -17.27
C GLU A 52 19.72 -16.60 -18.81
N GLU A 53 19.93 -17.73 -19.49
CA GLU A 53 19.85 -17.82 -20.95
C GLU A 53 18.41 -17.94 -21.47
N LEU A 54 17.52 -18.56 -20.69
CA LEU A 54 16.07 -18.60 -20.96
C LEU A 54 15.41 -17.24 -20.72
N GLN A 55 15.89 -16.48 -19.73
CA GLN A 55 15.49 -15.10 -19.49
C GLN A 55 15.94 -14.16 -20.63
N LYS A 56 17.18 -14.32 -21.12
CA LYS A 56 17.67 -13.60 -22.32
C LYS A 56 16.89 -13.98 -23.59
N ARG A 57 16.48 -15.25 -23.74
CA ARG A 57 15.68 -15.73 -24.89
C ARG A 57 14.20 -15.32 -24.79
N ALA A 58 13.65 -15.20 -23.59
CA ALA A 58 12.31 -14.64 -23.35
C ALA A 58 12.22 -13.15 -23.73
N ALA A 59 13.32 -12.39 -23.64
CA ALA A 59 13.39 -11.03 -24.20
C ALA A 59 13.31 -11.00 -25.75
N THR A 60 13.26 -12.17 -26.41
CA THR A 60 13.26 -12.33 -27.87
C THR A 60 11.94 -12.92 -28.41
N PHE A 61 10.82 -12.78 -27.69
CA PHE A 61 9.52 -13.22 -28.22
C PHE A 61 9.12 -12.40 -29.45
N TRP A 62 9.07 -13.08 -30.60
CA TRP A 62 8.40 -12.59 -31.79
C TRP A 62 6.88 -12.69 -31.59
N VAL A 63 6.25 -11.53 -31.53
CA VAL A 63 4.80 -11.33 -31.50
C VAL A 63 4.23 -11.74 -32.86
N LEU A 64 3.72 -12.96 -32.98
CA LEU A 64 2.87 -13.36 -34.10
C LEU A 64 1.43 -12.99 -33.71
N ASN A 65 0.91 -11.97 -34.39
CA ASN A 65 -0.31 -11.21 -34.12
C ASN A 65 -0.10 -10.10 -33.08
N GLU A 66 0.35 -8.95 -33.58
CA GLU A 66 0.10 -7.66 -32.95
C GLU A 66 -1.42 -7.55 -32.66
N VAL A 67 -1.84 -7.83 -31.42
CA VAL A 67 -2.69 -6.83 -30.78
C VAL A 67 -1.71 -5.73 -30.43
N PRO A 68 -1.75 -4.58 -31.12
CA PRO A 68 -0.71 -3.58 -30.97
C PRO A 68 -0.59 -3.23 -29.49
N PHE A 69 0.62 -3.39 -28.96
CA PHE A 69 1.06 -2.84 -27.68
C PHE A 69 0.75 -1.33 -27.55
N GLY A 70 0.41 -0.69 -28.67
CA GLY A 70 -0.29 0.59 -28.78
C GLY A 70 -1.69 0.68 -28.17
N GLN A 71 -2.21 -0.34 -27.47
CA GLN A 71 -3.43 -0.23 -26.64
C GLN A 71 -3.18 -0.25 -25.12
N LEU A 72 -1.95 -0.49 -24.65
CA LEU A 72 -1.53 -0.11 -23.28
C LEU A 72 -0.76 1.21 -23.27
N ASN A 73 -0.19 1.63 -24.40
CA ASN A 73 0.43 2.95 -24.57
C ASN A 73 -0.54 4.17 -24.61
N PRO A 74 -1.87 4.06 -24.86
CA PRO A 74 -2.81 5.17 -24.66
C PRO A 74 -3.15 5.39 -23.18
N LEU A 75 -2.75 4.48 -22.28
CA LEU A 75 -3.11 4.54 -20.87
C LEU A 75 -2.33 5.61 -20.08
N GLY A 76 -1.25 6.17 -20.63
CA GLY A 76 -0.35 7.03 -19.87
C GLY A 76 0.14 6.37 -18.58
N LEU A 77 0.18 5.04 -18.56
CA LEU A 77 0.65 4.22 -17.47
C LEU A 77 2.08 3.83 -17.82
N ASN A 78 3.03 4.53 -17.21
CA ASN A 78 4.43 4.20 -17.34
C ASN A 78 4.76 3.14 -16.27
N PRO A 79 5.13 1.90 -16.64
CA PRO A 79 5.48 0.83 -15.70
C PRO A 79 6.73 1.11 -14.83
N SER A 80 7.42 2.24 -15.03
CA SER A 80 8.45 2.75 -14.12
C SER A 80 7.96 3.84 -13.16
N ILE A 81 6.72 4.30 -13.29
CA ILE A 81 6.04 5.32 -12.48
C ILE A 81 4.79 4.75 -11.77
N ASP A 82 4.19 3.67 -12.29
CA ASP A 82 2.98 3.06 -11.75
C ASP A 82 3.27 2.07 -10.62
N VAL A 83 3.51 2.62 -9.44
CA VAL A 83 3.84 1.90 -8.19
C VAL A 83 2.78 0.84 -7.80
N GLY A 84 1.58 0.85 -8.38
CA GLY A 84 0.44 0.01 -7.99
C GLY A 84 0.09 -1.18 -8.89
N ILE A 85 0.72 -1.34 -10.05
CA ILE A 85 0.46 -2.47 -10.98
C ILE A 85 1.78 -3.19 -11.26
N VAL A 86 1.75 -4.52 -11.30
CA VAL A 86 2.96 -5.30 -11.57
C VAL A 86 3.49 -4.97 -12.96
N LYS A 87 4.78 -4.63 -13.02
CA LYS A 87 5.47 -4.32 -14.28
C LYS A 87 5.35 -5.48 -15.27
N THR A 88 4.83 -5.21 -16.46
CA THR A 88 4.73 -6.19 -17.56
C THR A 88 5.91 -6.03 -18.50
N TYR A 89 6.61 -7.12 -18.81
CA TYR A 89 7.75 -7.15 -19.72
C TYR A 89 7.39 -7.53 -21.16
N GLY A 90 6.32 -8.31 -21.34
CA GLY A 90 5.88 -8.71 -22.67
C GLY A 90 4.63 -9.57 -22.66
N VAL A 91 4.00 -9.67 -23.83
CA VAL A 91 2.83 -10.51 -24.08
C VAL A 91 3.08 -11.25 -25.39
N ALA A 92 2.82 -12.56 -25.42
CA ALA A 92 2.97 -13.39 -26.60
C ALA A 92 1.83 -14.41 -26.69
N TYR A 93 1.28 -14.62 -27.88
CA TYR A 93 0.34 -15.72 -28.10
C TYR A 93 1.10 -17.00 -28.44
N ASN A 94 0.92 -18.04 -27.63
CA ASN A 94 1.49 -19.35 -27.88
C ASN A 94 0.49 -20.21 -28.66
N THR A 95 0.75 -20.37 -29.95
CA THR A 95 -0.07 -21.14 -30.89
C THR A 95 -0.11 -22.64 -30.59
N LEU A 96 0.87 -23.19 -29.87
CA LEU A 96 0.93 -24.63 -29.54
C LEU A 96 -0.06 -25.01 -28.43
N ILE A 97 -0.28 -24.10 -27.48
CA ILE A 97 -1.23 -24.31 -26.37
C ILE A 97 -2.50 -23.48 -26.54
N GLY A 98 -2.59 -22.68 -27.61
CA GLY A 98 -3.73 -21.80 -27.90
C GLY A 98 -3.96 -20.72 -26.85
N LYS A 99 -2.91 -20.29 -26.14
CA LYS A 99 -3.03 -19.36 -24.99
C LYS A 99 -2.09 -18.17 -25.11
N THR A 100 -2.53 -17.04 -24.58
CA THR A 100 -1.68 -15.86 -24.34
C THR A 100 -0.81 -16.09 -23.12
N ILE A 101 0.49 -15.83 -23.27
CA ILE A 101 1.50 -15.83 -22.22
C ILE A 101 1.85 -14.38 -21.93
N ILE A 102 1.81 -14.00 -20.66
CA ILE A 102 2.16 -12.67 -20.18
C ILE A 102 3.37 -12.82 -19.28
N ALA A 103 4.43 -12.07 -19.56
CA ALA A 103 5.63 -11.99 -18.74
C ALA A 103 5.58 -10.71 -17.89
N PHE A 104 5.69 -10.85 -16.57
CA PHE A 104 5.64 -9.75 -15.61
C PHE A 104 6.76 -9.88 -14.58
N ALA A 105 6.99 -8.83 -13.80
CA ALA A 105 7.97 -8.81 -12.72
C ALA A 105 7.73 -9.96 -11.73
N ARG A 106 8.80 -10.70 -11.43
CA ARG A 106 8.76 -11.84 -10.51
C ARG A 106 8.43 -11.33 -9.10
N SER A 107 7.32 -11.80 -8.54
CA SER A 107 7.01 -11.63 -7.12
C SER A 107 8.08 -12.31 -6.26
N GLN A 108 8.54 -11.63 -5.23
CA GLN A 108 9.59 -12.15 -4.34
C GLN A 108 9.02 -13.10 -3.28
N GLN A 109 7.72 -12.99 -2.97
CA GLN A 109 7.03 -13.79 -1.94
C GLN A 109 5.53 -13.90 -2.23
N SER A 110 4.85 -14.79 -1.49
CA SER A 110 3.39 -14.89 -1.51
C SER A 110 2.76 -13.71 -0.75
N VAL A 111 1.67 -13.16 -1.30
CA VAL A 111 0.91 -12.06 -0.67
C VAL A 111 0.35 -12.53 0.68
N LEU A 112 -0.23 -13.73 0.73
CA LEU A 112 -0.80 -14.28 1.95
C LEU A 112 0.28 -14.46 3.03
N SER A 113 1.43 -15.05 2.69
CA SER A 113 2.52 -15.22 3.68
C SER A 113 3.09 -13.89 4.14
N TRP A 114 3.11 -12.89 3.26
CA TRP A 114 3.58 -11.56 3.61
C TRP A 114 2.61 -10.87 4.57
N ILE A 115 1.31 -10.93 4.32
CA ILE A 115 0.28 -10.37 5.23
C ILE A 115 0.24 -11.15 6.55
N ALA A 116 0.26 -12.48 6.51
CA ALA A 116 0.13 -13.35 7.68
C ALA A 116 1.38 -13.41 8.58
N ASN A 117 2.34 -12.49 8.41
CA ASN A 117 3.52 -12.38 9.27
C ASN A 117 3.41 -11.12 10.17
N PRO A 118 2.62 -11.19 11.26
CA PRO A 118 2.61 -10.14 12.28
C PRO A 118 3.90 -10.23 13.10
N ASP A 119 4.62 -9.12 13.25
CA ASP A 119 5.85 -9.05 14.05
C ASP A 119 5.59 -9.10 15.58
N ASN A 120 4.63 -9.93 16.03
CA ASN A 120 4.04 -9.93 17.38
C ASN A 120 3.49 -8.55 17.84
N SER A 121 3.26 -7.62 16.92
CA SER A 121 2.66 -6.33 17.21
C SER A 121 1.13 -6.44 17.21
N MET A 122 0.50 -5.78 18.18
CA MET A 122 -0.96 -5.61 18.17
C MET A 122 -1.45 -4.76 16.99
N PHE A 123 -0.58 -3.92 16.41
CA PHE A 123 -0.92 -3.02 15.32
C PHE A 123 -0.43 -3.53 13.98
N VAL A 124 -1.19 -3.20 12.93
CA VAL A 124 -0.76 -3.42 11.55
C VAL A 124 0.53 -2.63 11.29
N ARG A 125 1.55 -3.32 10.78
CA ARG A 125 2.85 -2.73 10.44
C ARG A 125 2.72 -1.60 9.41
N ASP A 126 3.52 -0.56 9.56
CA ASP A 126 3.50 0.62 8.67
C ASP A 126 3.74 0.28 7.21
N GLN A 127 4.55 -0.73 6.92
CA GLN A 127 4.77 -1.21 5.56
C GLN A 127 3.46 -1.68 4.90
N LEU A 128 2.61 -2.42 5.64
CA LEU A 128 1.31 -2.86 5.13
C LEU A 128 0.35 -1.68 4.99
N ARG A 129 0.33 -0.75 5.95
CA ARG A 129 -0.49 0.48 5.89
C ARG A 129 -0.13 1.36 4.68
N ASN A 130 1.16 1.54 4.41
CA ASN A 130 1.66 2.26 3.23
C ASN A 130 1.34 1.54 1.92
N SER A 131 1.35 0.21 1.94
CA SER A 131 0.93 -0.62 0.81
C SER A 131 -0.57 -0.49 0.53
N ILE A 132 -1.42 -0.54 1.57
CA ILE A 132 -2.87 -0.31 1.46
C ILE A 132 -3.14 1.08 0.87
N ARG A 133 -2.45 2.12 1.39
CA ARG A 133 -2.55 3.49 0.87
C ARG A 133 -2.23 3.55 -0.63
N SER A 134 -1.13 2.93 -1.05
CA SER A 134 -0.70 2.97 -2.46
C SER A 134 -1.62 2.17 -3.37
N LEU A 135 -2.13 1.03 -2.90
CA LEU A 135 -3.13 0.24 -3.61
C LEU A 135 -4.40 1.05 -3.82
N TYR A 136 -4.91 1.72 -2.79
CA TYR A 136 -6.10 2.56 -2.91
C TYR A 136 -5.91 3.69 -3.94
N VAL A 137 -4.74 4.36 -3.93
CA VAL A 137 -4.40 5.36 -4.96
C VAL A 137 -4.42 4.75 -6.37
N ALA A 138 -3.95 3.52 -6.54
CA ALA A 138 -3.94 2.83 -7.82
C ALA A 138 -5.36 2.48 -8.30
N LEU A 139 -6.21 1.94 -7.41
CA LEU A 139 -7.60 1.62 -7.72
C LEU A 139 -8.38 2.88 -8.13
N GLU A 140 -8.21 3.99 -7.40
CA GLU A 140 -8.81 5.28 -7.72
C GLU A 140 -8.35 5.81 -9.09
N ARG A 141 -7.05 5.71 -9.40
CA ARG A 141 -6.52 6.14 -10.70
C ARG A 141 -7.06 5.31 -11.87
N LEU A 142 -7.25 4.01 -11.67
CA LEU A 142 -7.88 3.14 -12.66
C LEU A 142 -9.35 3.55 -12.86
N TRP A 143 -10.06 3.76 -11.76
CA TRP A 143 -11.47 4.16 -11.76
C TRP A 143 -11.71 5.48 -12.50
N ASP A 144 -10.89 6.50 -12.22
CA ASP A 144 -10.90 7.81 -12.89
C ASP A 144 -10.70 7.67 -14.41
N LYS A 145 -9.96 6.65 -14.86
CA LYS A 145 -9.68 6.35 -16.26
C LYS A 145 -10.70 5.40 -16.91
N GLN A 146 -11.82 5.09 -16.25
CA GLN A 146 -12.82 4.11 -16.70
C GLN A 146 -12.30 2.66 -16.76
N TRP A 147 -11.39 2.30 -15.85
CA TRP A 147 -10.92 0.93 -15.63
C TRP A 147 -11.29 0.44 -14.23
N THR A 148 -11.38 -0.88 -14.09
CA THR A 148 -11.63 -1.55 -12.81
C THR A 148 -10.74 -2.79 -12.70
N VAL A 149 -10.77 -3.41 -11.54
CA VAL A 149 -10.02 -4.62 -11.22
C VAL A 149 -11.01 -5.73 -10.87
N ASP A 150 -10.91 -6.86 -11.53
CA ASP A 150 -11.73 -8.04 -11.21
C ASP A 150 -11.27 -8.70 -9.93
N ASN A 151 -12.24 -9.12 -9.10
CA ASN A 151 -12.03 -9.84 -7.85
C ASN A 151 -11.02 -9.13 -6.93
N VAL A 152 -11.28 -7.87 -6.57
CA VAL A 152 -10.42 -7.06 -5.69
C VAL A 152 -10.24 -7.71 -4.32
N GLU A 153 -11.22 -8.48 -3.88
CA GLU A 153 -11.20 -9.26 -2.64
C GLU A 153 -10.32 -10.52 -2.71
N ASP A 154 -9.98 -11.00 -3.91
CA ASP A 154 -9.18 -12.21 -4.11
C ASP A 154 -7.68 -11.90 -3.94
N ILE A 155 -7.02 -12.62 -3.04
CA ILE A 155 -5.58 -12.47 -2.82
C ILE A 155 -4.76 -12.78 -4.09
N GLY A 156 -5.28 -13.65 -4.97
CA GLY A 156 -4.70 -13.99 -6.26
C GLY A 156 -4.76 -12.88 -7.30
N THR A 157 -5.40 -11.75 -6.98
CA THR A 157 -5.39 -10.52 -7.79
C THR A 157 -4.09 -9.73 -7.64
N TYR A 158 -3.26 -10.09 -6.66
CA TYR A 158 -2.10 -9.30 -6.26
C TYR A 158 -0.79 -10.08 -6.31
N ALA A 159 0.31 -9.34 -6.39
CA ALA A 159 1.67 -9.81 -6.12
C ALA A 159 2.39 -8.86 -5.17
N ILE A 160 3.49 -9.33 -4.57
CA ILE A 160 4.37 -8.51 -3.74
C ILE A 160 5.66 -8.21 -4.49
N ASN A 161 5.89 -6.93 -4.76
CA ASN A 161 7.16 -6.42 -5.27
C ASN A 161 7.63 -5.28 -4.40
N GLU A 162 8.93 -5.26 -4.07
CA GLU A 162 9.55 -4.18 -3.28
C GLU A 162 8.71 -3.82 -2.04
N ASN A 163 8.23 -4.85 -1.32
CA ASN A 163 7.45 -4.66 -0.10
C ASN A 163 6.06 -4.02 -0.26
N MET A 164 5.51 -4.02 -1.48
CA MET A 164 4.23 -3.42 -1.84
C MET A 164 3.31 -4.42 -2.53
N ILE A 165 2.02 -4.37 -2.18
CA ILE A 165 0.93 -5.04 -2.90
C ILE A 165 0.72 -4.31 -4.23
N GLN A 166 0.81 -5.06 -5.33
CA GLN A 166 0.57 -4.56 -6.68
C GLN A 166 -0.47 -5.41 -7.38
N ILE A 167 -1.33 -4.76 -8.16
CA ILE A 167 -2.39 -5.41 -8.93
C ILE A 167 -1.77 -6.17 -10.11
N MET A 168 -2.21 -7.41 -10.31
CA MET A 168 -1.82 -8.20 -11.47
C MET A 168 -2.46 -7.62 -12.74
N PRO A 169 -1.67 -7.32 -13.80
CA PRO A 169 -2.16 -6.62 -15.00
C PRO A 169 -3.36 -7.29 -15.68
N PHE A 170 -3.43 -8.62 -15.68
CA PHE A 170 -4.51 -9.37 -16.32
C PHE A 170 -5.83 -9.33 -15.53
N ARG A 171 -5.85 -8.74 -14.34
CA ARG A 171 -7.07 -8.47 -13.56
C ARG A 171 -7.65 -7.09 -13.87
N VAL A 172 -6.93 -6.25 -14.60
CA VAL A 172 -7.37 -4.89 -14.95
C VAL A 172 -8.15 -4.94 -16.25
N ARG A 173 -9.36 -4.37 -16.26
CA ARG A 173 -10.23 -4.29 -17.44
C ARG A 173 -10.99 -2.98 -17.52
N GLY A 174 -11.57 -2.69 -18.68
CA GLY A 174 -12.44 -1.54 -18.86
C GLY A 174 -13.73 -1.68 -18.04
N ARG A 175 -14.25 -0.56 -17.55
CA ARG A 175 -15.52 -0.51 -16.83
C ARG A 175 -16.71 -0.69 -17.77
N THR A 176 -17.71 -1.41 -17.31
CA THR A 176 -19.05 -1.49 -17.90
C THR A 176 -20.04 -0.71 -17.02
N PRO A 177 -21.24 -0.38 -17.54
CA PRO A 177 -22.28 0.28 -16.75
C PRO A 177 -22.72 -0.51 -15.51
N ASP A 178 -22.52 -1.82 -15.50
CA ASP A 178 -22.87 -2.72 -14.39
C ASP A 178 -21.81 -2.74 -13.27
N ASP A 179 -20.66 -2.07 -13.46
CA ASP A 179 -19.61 -1.96 -12.44
C ASP A 179 -19.99 -0.92 -11.39
N GLU A 180 -20.72 -1.38 -10.37
CA GLU A 180 -21.16 -0.56 -9.23
C GLU A 180 -20.15 -0.52 -8.07
N MET A 181 -19.24 -1.50 -7.98
CA MET A 181 -18.28 -1.59 -6.88
C MET A 181 -17.20 -0.52 -7.00
N THR A 182 -17.26 0.48 -6.12
CA THR A 182 -16.28 1.56 -6.03
C THR A 182 -14.92 1.07 -5.52
N PRO A 183 -13.80 1.80 -5.79
CA PRO A 183 -12.48 1.48 -5.24
C PRO A 183 -12.47 1.33 -3.71
N ARG A 184 -13.28 2.14 -3.03
CA ARG A 184 -13.44 2.13 -1.58
C ARG A 184 -14.06 0.82 -1.09
N GLN A 185 -15.14 0.36 -1.73
CA GLN A 185 -15.78 -0.92 -1.42
C GLN A 185 -14.87 -2.10 -1.76
N GLY A 186 -14.18 -2.07 -2.89
CA GLY A 186 -13.19 -3.09 -3.24
C GLY A 186 -12.07 -3.20 -2.21
N LEU A 187 -11.54 -2.06 -1.74
CA LEU A 187 -10.51 -2.04 -0.69
C LEU A 187 -11.05 -2.61 0.64
N GLN A 188 -12.28 -2.27 1.00
CA GLN A 188 -12.93 -2.78 2.20
C GLN A 188 -13.04 -4.31 2.16
N LEU A 189 -13.50 -4.89 1.05
CA LEU A 189 -13.61 -6.34 0.91
C LEU A 189 -12.25 -7.04 1.00
N LEU A 190 -11.21 -6.46 0.39
CA LEU A 190 -9.84 -6.97 0.52
C LEU A 190 -9.39 -7.02 1.99
N ILE A 191 -9.60 -5.93 2.74
CA ILE A 191 -9.23 -5.84 4.15
C ILE A 191 -10.02 -6.84 4.99
N GLN A 192 -11.35 -6.86 4.84
CA GLN A 192 -12.25 -7.75 5.55
C GLN A 192 -11.88 -9.22 5.34
N THR A 193 -11.57 -9.60 4.11
CA THR A 193 -11.38 -11.00 3.72
C THR A 193 -9.97 -11.50 4.03
N ASN A 194 -8.95 -10.64 3.91
CA ASN A 194 -7.56 -11.11 3.90
C ASN A 194 -6.67 -10.49 4.97
N ILE A 195 -7.04 -9.38 5.60
CA ILE A 195 -6.14 -8.64 6.50
C ILE A 195 -6.67 -8.68 7.95
N LEU A 196 -7.96 -8.41 8.16
CA LEU A 196 -8.54 -8.21 9.48
C LEU A 196 -8.31 -9.40 10.43
N GLN A 197 -8.44 -10.63 9.92
CA GLN A 197 -8.23 -11.86 10.70
C GLN A 197 -6.81 -12.02 11.26
N HIS A 198 -5.81 -11.34 10.70
CA HIS A 198 -4.41 -11.42 11.15
C HIS A 198 -4.09 -10.39 12.24
N TRP A 199 -4.94 -9.38 12.43
CA TRP A 199 -4.83 -8.35 13.48
C TRP A 199 -6.19 -8.13 14.17
N PRO A 200 -6.71 -9.14 14.89
CA PRO A 200 -8.02 -9.05 15.53
C PRO A 200 -8.09 -7.96 16.62
N ASP A 201 -6.96 -7.62 17.22
CA ASP A 201 -6.86 -6.63 18.30
C ASP A 201 -6.53 -5.21 17.79
N ASP A 202 -6.31 -5.02 16.47
CA ASP A 202 -6.09 -3.68 15.90
C ASP A 202 -7.43 -2.96 15.68
N ILE A 203 -7.88 -2.26 16.72
CA ILE A 203 -9.11 -1.45 16.69
C ILE A 203 -9.06 -0.37 15.59
N GLU A 204 -7.88 0.18 15.28
CA GLU A 204 -7.76 1.19 14.21
C GLU A 204 -8.02 0.60 12.82
N LEU A 205 -7.57 -0.64 12.58
CA LEU A 205 -7.88 -1.38 11.37
C LEU A 205 -9.38 -1.65 11.25
N ALA A 206 -10.01 -2.11 12.33
CA ALA A 206 -11.44 -2.39 12.36
C ALA A 206 -12.27 -1.13 12.05
N HIS A 207 -11.97 -0.01 12.72
CA HIS A 207 -12.61 1.27 12.46
C HIS A 207 -12.39 1.77 11.03
N PHE A 208 -11.18 1.59 10.48
CA PHE A 208 -10.92 1.96 9.10
C PHE A 208 -11.73 1.12 8.11
N ASN A 209 -11.83 -0.19 8.33
CA ASN A 209 -12.63 -1.07 7.50
C ASN A 209 -14.12 -0.70 7.53
N ALA A 210 -14.68 -0.40 8.70
CA ALA A 210 -16.05 0.09 8.86
C ALA A 210 -16.25 1.46 8.16
N PHE A 211 -15.26 2.35 8.23
CA PHE A 211 -15.30 3.64 7.56
C PHE A 211 -15.40 3.52 6.03
N LEU A 212 -14.76 2.51 5.43
CA LEU A 212 -14.78 2.31 3.98
C LEU A 212 -16.16 1.86 3.45
N ILE A 213 -16.94 1.11 4.23
CA ILE A 213 -18.29 0.65 3.83
C ILE A 213 -19.38 1.69 4.09
N ASN A 214 -19.07 2.81 4.77
CA ASN A 214 -20.05 3.83 5.11
C ASN A 214 -20.84 4.27 3.85
N PRO A 215 -22.18 4.12 3.84
CA PRO A 215 -23.01 4.40 2.67
C PRO A 215 -23.07 5.88 2.30
N ASN A 216 -22.53 6.79 3.14
CA ASN A 216 -22.44 8.19 2.82
C ASN A 216 -21.67 8.41 1.51
N ILE A 217 -22.38 8.95 0.52
CA ILE A 217 -21.92 9.22 -0.84
C ILE A 217 -20.87 10.36 -0.85
N ASN A 218 -20.72 11.12 0.24
CA ASN A 218 -19.82 12.27 0.31
C ASN A 218 -18.39 11.98 0.75
N ILE A 219 -18.03 10.73 1.10
CA ILE A 219 -16.64 10.38 1.42
C ILE A 219 -15.80 10.45 0.14
N ARG A 220 -14.89 11.41 0.10
CA ARG A 220 -13.99 11.64 -1.04
C ARG A 220 -12.75 10.78 -0.89
N LYS A 221 -12.06 10.57 -2.01
CA LYS A 221 -10.73 9.95 -2.06
C LYS A 221 -9.76 10.51 -1.02
N GLN A 222 -9.75 11.84 -0.85
CA GLN A 222 -8.84 12.49 0.10
C GLN A 222 -9.21 12.16 1.55
N ASP A 223 -10.50 11.99 1.87
CA ASP A 223 -10.95 11.63 3.22
C ASP A 223 -10.48 10.23 3.61
N VAL A 224 -10.46 9.28 2.66
CA VAL A 224 -9.89 7.95 2.85
C VAL A 224 -8.37 8.03 3.03
N LEU A 225 -7.67 8.78 2.17
CA LEU A 225 -6.22 8.94 2.26
C LEU A 225 -5.77 9.69 3.52
N ASP A 226 -6.62 10.56 4.07
CA ASP A 226 -6.36 11.27 5.32
C ASP A 226 -6.85 10.52 6.55
N HIS A 227 -7.46 9.34 6.39
CA HIS A 227 -7.86 8.52 7.51
C HIS A 227 -6.64 8.19 8.39
N PRO A 228 -6.70 8.37 9.72
CA PRO A 228 -5.55 8.22 10.61
C PRO A 228 -4.87 6.85 10.49
N PHE A 229 -5.65 5.78 10.26
CA PHE A 229 -5.11 4.45 9.98
C PHE A 229 -4.13 4.42 8.79
N LEU A 230 -4.26 5.25 7.76
CA LEU A 230 -3.31 5.28 6.65
C LEU A 230 -2.13 6.25 6.84
N VAL A 231 -2.12 7.02 7.92
CA VAL A 231 -1.02 7.95 8.23
C VAL A 231 0.02 7.23 9.07
N THR A 232 1.18 6.92 8.48
CA THR A 232 2.27 6.20 9.16
C THR A 232 3.31 7.13 9.79
N VAL A 233 3.19 8.45 9.58
CA VAL A 233 4.12 9.44 10.10
C VAL A 233 3.63 9.96 11.46
N PRO A 234 4.35 9.72 12.58
CA PRO A 234 3.87 10.03 13.93
C PRO A 234 3.45 11.49 14.14
N HIS A 235 4.30 12.46 13.78
CA HIS A 235 3.98 13.88 13.96
C HIS A 235 2.77 14.36 13.15
N VAL A 236 2.44 13.68 12.03
CA VAL A 236 1.23 13.97 11.26
C VAL A 236 0.01 13.43 12.00
N ARG A 237 0.09 12.25 12.60
CA ARG A 237 -0.97 11.70 13.47
C ARG A 237 -1.20 12.56 14.72
N GLU A 238 -0.13 12.96 15.41
CA GLU A 238 -0.19 13.90 16.54
C GLU A 238 -0.98 15.16 16.19
N SER A 239 -0.70 15.76 15.02
CA SER A 239 -1.41 16.96 14.56
C SER A 239 -2.92 16.75 14.33
N LYS A 240 -3.36 15.50 14.09
CA LYS A 240 -4.77 15.18 13.91
C LYS A 240 -5.53 15.14 15.23
N TYR A 241 -4.93 14.68 16.33
CA TYR A 241 -5.54 14.78 17.67
C TYR A 241 -5.85 16.23 18.01
N LYS A 242 -4.88 17.12 17.80
CA LYS A 242 -5.04 18.55 18.05
C LYS A 242 -6.17 19.16 17.19
N ARG A 243 -6.15 18.90 15.88
CA ARG A 243 -7.18 19.41 14.95
C ARG A 243 -8.58 18.92 15.31
N LEU A 244 -8.72 17.63 15.59
CA LEU A 244 -10.00 17.03 15.99
C LEU A 244 -10.60 17.66 17.24
N TYR A 245 -9.76 18.05 18.20
CA TYR A 245 -10.23 18.75 19.39
C TYR A 245 -10.56 20.23 19.11
N GLU A 246 -9.74 20.93 18.31
CA GLU A 246 -9.84 22.37 18.09
C GLU A 246 -10.91 22.78 17.07
N GLU A 247 -11.20 21.92 16.10
CA GLU A 247 -12.19 22.20 15.03
C GLU A 247 -13.64 22.24 15.55
N GLY A 248 -13.87 21.97 16.84
CA GLY A 248 -15.16 22.21 17.50
C GLY A 248 -16.29 21.39 16.89
N PHE A 249 -16.01 20.14 16.51
CA PHE A 249 -16.99 19.26 15.91
C PHE A 249 -18.19 19.04 16.85
N PHE A 250 -19.37 19.38 16.35
CA PHE A 250 -20.63 19.01 16.99
C PHE A 250 -20.99 17.61 16.50
N PHE A 251 -20.85 16.63 17.39
CA PHE A 251 -21.37 15.29 17.17
C PHE A 251 -22.83 15.26 17.59
N THR A 252 -23.64 14.47 16.89
CA THR A 252 -25.02 14.19 17.32
C THR A 252 -25.00 13.21 18.48
N ASP A 253 -26.09 13.12 19.24
CA ASP A 253 -26.16 12.23 20.42
C ASP A 253 -25.88 10.77 20.02
N ASP A 254 -26.40 10.32 18.87
CA ASP A 254 -26.12 8.98 18.35
C ASP A 254 -24.62 8.76 18.09
N GLN A 255 -23.92 9.74 17.54
CA GLN A 255 -22.48 9.66 17.29
C GLN A 255 -21.69 9.59 18.59
N ILE A 256 -22.12 10.34 19.60
CA ILE A 256 -21.51 10.30 20.93
C ILE A 256 -21.73 8.92 21.55
N ASP A 257 -22.96 8.41 21.54
CA ASP A 257 -23.30 7.08 22.04
C ASP A 257 -22.49 5.99 21.33
N TRP A 258 -22.32 6.07 20.01
CA TRP A 258 -21.47 5.12 19.28
C TRP A 258 -20.01 5.20 19.72
N LEU A 259 -19.45 6.41 19.79
CA LEU A 259 -18.06 6.63 20.17
C LEU A 259 -17.79 6.10 21.59
N GLU A 260 -18.73 6.28 22.52
CA GLU A 260 -18.63 5.77 23.89
C GLU A 260 -18.75 4.24 23.97
N ASN A 261 -19.50 3.61 23.06
CA ASN A 261 -19.66 2.15 23.03
C ASN A 261 -18.56 1.41 22.25
N HIS A 262 -17.89 2.06 21.29
CA HIS A 262 -16.96 1.40 20.36
C HIS A 262 -15.49 1.82 20.53
N ILE A 263 -15.22 2.92 21.23
CA ILE A 263 -13.85 3.28 21.61
C ILE A 263 -13.59 2.77 23.02
N PHE A 264 -12.55 1.96 23.21
CA PHE A 264 -12.19 1.42 24.52
C PHE A 264 -11.57 2.52 25.41
N LEU A 265 -12.43 3.34 26.01
CA LEU A 265 -12.03 4.45 26.91
C LEU A 265 -12.54 4.28 28.33
N GLN A 266 -13.24 3.19 28.65
CA GLN A 266 -13.77 3.01 29.99
C GLN A 266 -12.62 2.97 31.01
N GLY A 267 -12.55 3.97 31.88
CA GLY A 267 -11.48 4.10 32.87
C GLY A 267 -10.10 4.41 32.27
N TRP A 268 -10.03 5.00 31.07
CA TRP A 268 -8.75 5.28 30.38
C TRP A 268 -7.74 6.04 31.24
N GLN A 269 -8.21 6.93 32.11
CA GLN A 269 -7.35 7.66 33.05
C GLN A 269 -6.64 6.74 34.05
N GLY A 270 -7.28 5.64 34.46
CA GLY A 270 -6.70 4.63 35.36
C GLY A 270 -5.68 3.71 34.69
N ASN A 271 -5.68 3.66 33.35
CA ASN A 271 -4.72 2.88 32.56
C ASN A 271 -3.42 3.66 32.27
N VAL A 272 -3.32 4.91 32.73
CA VAL A 272 -2.13 5.75 32.57
C VAL A 272 -1.05 5.29 33.55
N GLY A 273 -0.15 4.43 33.07
CA GLY A 273 0.98 3.90 33.84
C GLY A 273 2.27 4.73 33.77
N ASP A 274 2.41 5.66 32.81
CA ASP A 274 3.61 6.51 32.71
C ASP A 274 3.55 7.67 33.72
N PRO A 275 4.56 7.83 34.59
CA PRO A 275 4.57 8.88 35.62
C PRO A 275 4.43 10.31 35.09
N SER A 276 4.95 10.58 33.90
CA SER A 276 4.88 11.90 33.26
C SER A 276 3.46 12.20 32.80
N LEU A 277 2.79 11.21 32.21
CA LEU A 277 1.38 11.29 31.85
C LEU A 277 0.48 11.39 33.09
N THR A 278 0.79 10.64 34.16
CA THR A 278 0.08 10.76 35.44
C THR A 278 0.22 12.16 36.03
N ALA A 279 1.40 12.78 35.95
CA ALA A 279 1.61 14.15 36.42
C ALA A 279 0.74 15.17 35.67
N ILE A 280 0.54 14.97 34.36
CA ILE A 280 -0.37 15.80 33.56
C ILE A 280 -1.82 15.66 34.03
N LEU A 281 -2.27 14.44 34.34
CA LEU A 281 -3.61 14.22 34.91
C LEU A 281 -3.79 14.93 36.26
N VAL A 282 -2.82 14.79 37.17
CA VAL A 282 -2.84 15.42 38.50
C VAL A 282 -2.85 16.94 38.38
N HIS A 283 -1.98 17.50 37.55
CA HIS A 283 -1.93 18.94 37.33
C HIS A 283 -3.26 19.48 36.78
N GLN A 284 -3.90 18.76 35.87
CA GLN A 284 -5.21 19.17 35.36
C GLN A 284 -6.27 19.23 36.47
N ILE A 285 -6.27 18.27 37.40
CA ILE A 285 -7.17 18.27 38.56
C ILE A 285 -6.94 19.51 39.43
N GLU A 286 -5.69 19.87 39.68
CA GLU A 286 -5.34 21.08 40.46
C GLU A 286 -5.85 22.36 39.78
N VAL A 287 -5.59 22.52 38.48
CA VAL A 287 -5.96 23.73 37.72
C VAL A 287 -7.47 23.86 37.54
N THR A 288 -8.20 22.74 37.51
CA THR A 288 -9.67 22.70 37.35
C THR A 288 -10.42 22.56 38.67
N GLN A 289 -9.75 22.76 39.81
CA GLN A 289 -10.37 22.70 41.14
C GLN A 289 -11.06 21.37 41.45
N GLY A 290 -10.46 20.25 41.05
CA GLY A 290 -10.91 18.90 41.40
C GLY A 290 -11.65 18.14 40.30
N VAL A 291 -11.90 18.76 39.12
CA VAL A 291 -12.69 18.12 38.04
C VAL A 291 -11.82 17.24 37.14
N GLY A 292 -10.62 17.68 36.78
CA GLY A 292 -9.70 16.96 35.89
C GLY A 292 -10.17 16.94 34.43
N PHE A 293 -9.71 15.92 33.69
CA PHE A 293 -10.23 15.61 32.35
C PHE A 293 -11.56 14.84 32.48
N ALA A 294 -12.49 15.07 31.55
CA ALA A 294 -13.73 14.28 31.51
C ALA A 294 -13.43 12.79 31.19
N GLN A 295 -14.23 11.89 31.76
CA GLN A 295 -14.20 10.45 31.47
C GLN A 295 -14.99 10.13 30.19
N THR A 296 -14.74 10.89 29.13
CA THR A 296 -15.43 10.79 27.83
C THR A 296 -14.43 10.83 26.69
N VAL A 297 -14.90 10.55 25.47
CA VAL A 297 -14.12 10.65 24.22
C VAL A 297 -13.49 12.03 24.06
N PHE A 298 -14.25 13.10 24.36
CA PHE A 298 -13.75 14.48 24.31
C PHE A 298 -12.72 14.78 25.39
N GLY A 299 -12.90 14.21 26.59
CA GLY A 299 -11.90 14.32 27.66
C GLY A 299 -10.58 13.64 27.28
N ALA A 300 -10.64 12.48 26.63
CA ALA A 300 -9.48 11.78 26.11
C ALA A 300 -8.80 12.55 24.96
N LEU A 301 -9.55 13.16 24.04
CA LEU A 301 -9.01 14.05 23.00
C LEU A 301 -8.33 15.28 23.61
N HIS A 302 -8.95 15.89 24.62
CA HIS A 302 -8.38 17.03 25.33
C HIS A 302 -7.05 16.64 25.98
N PHE A 303 -7.02 15.50 26.66
CA PHE A 303 -5.81 14.96 27.25
C PHE A 303 -4.71 14.72 26.21
N ALA A 304 -5.01 14.02 25.11
CA ALA A 304 -4.04 13.79 24.03
C ALA A 304 -3.46 15.11 23.49
N LYS A 305 -4.30 16.13 23.28
CA LYS A 305 -3.86 17.47 22.88
C LYS A 305 -2.89 18.09 23.90
N VAL A 306 -3.20 18.03 25.19
CA VAL A 306 -2.36 18.58 26.27
C VAL A 306 -1.04 17.84 26.35
N VAL A 307 -1.05 16.51 26.29
CA VAL A 307 0.16 15.67 26.28
C VAL A 307 1.06 16.03 25.10
N ILE A 308 0.50 16.12 23.89
CA ILE A 308 1.26 16.50 22.70
C ILE A 308 1.89 17.88 22.88
N ALA A 309 1.13 18.87 23.37
CA ALA A 309 1.67 20.20 23.63
C ALA A 309 2.81 20.17 24.67
N HIS A 310 2.66 19.38 25.73
CA HIS A 310 3.65 19.25 26.79
C HIS A 310 4.95 18.62 26.28
N TYR A 311 4.87 17.49 25.57
CA TYR A 311 6.05 16.79 25.05
C TYR A 311 6.79 17.61 24.00
N HIS A 312 6.06 18.35 23.15
CA HIS A 312 6.69 19.26 22.18
C HIS A 312 7.45 20.42 22.86
N GLN A 313 7.04 20.83 24.05
CA GLN A 313 7.66 21.93 24.79
C GLN A 313 8.78 21.49 25.73
N TYR A 314 8.62 20.35 26.41
CA TYR A 314 9.44 19.99 27.57
C TYR A 314 10.15 18.64 27.48
N ASP A 315 9.68 17.69 26.66
CA ASP A 315 10.29 16.36 26.53
C ASP A 315 10.48 15.94 25.07
N ILE A 316 11.45 16.60 24.44
CA ILE A 316 11.82 16.37 23.04
C ILE A 316 12.39 14.95 22.85
N SER A 317 12.99 14.36 23.90
CA SER A 317 13.62 13.03 23.84
C SER A 317 12.64 11.88 23.73
N ARG A 318 11.47 11.96 24.39
CA ARG A 318 10.43 10.92 24.33
C ARG A 318 9.44 11.10 23.19
N ARG A 319 9.46 12.25 22.51
CA ARG A 319 8.59 12.55 21.37
C ARG A 319 8.48 11.42 20.32
N PRO A 320 9.55 10.71 19.94
CA PRO A 320 9.44 9.64 18.93
C PRO A 320 8.49 8.49 19.31
N LEU A 321 8.22 8.28 20.61
CA LEU A 321 7.35 7.21 21.11
C LEU A 321 5.93 7.69 21.41
N LEU A 322 5.68 9.00 21.36
CA LEU A 322 4.44 9.59 21.85
C LEU A 322 3.19 9.11 21.10
N ASP A 323 3.24 9.01 19.77
CA ASP A 323 2.10 8.50 19.01
C ASP A 323 1.79 7.05 19.38
N ASP A 324 2.80 6.20 19.53
CA ASP A 324 2.61 4.81 19.95
C ASP A 324 2.05 4.74 21.38
N ASP A 325 2.56 5.52 22.33
CA ASP A 325 2.04 5.58 23.70
C ASP A 325 0.56 5.99 23.72
N LEU A 326 0.20 7.02 22.95
CA LEU A 326 -1.19 7.47 22.82
C LEU A 326 -2.07 6.43 22.13
N ARG A 327 -1.56 5.71 21.13
CA ARG A 327 -2.30 4.63 20.44
C ARG A 327 -2.58 3.46 21.38
N HIS A 328 -1.63 3.07 22.22
CA HIS A 328 -1.82 2.00 23.20
C HIS A 328 -2.78 2.42 24.32
N LEU A 329 -2.67 3.66 24.80
CA LEU A 329 -3.48 4.17 25.90
C LEU A 329 -4.92 4.48 25.46
N LEU A 330 -5.09 5.06 24.28
CA LEU A 330 -6.36 5.60 23.75
C LEU A 330 -6.72 4.88 22.44
N GLN A 331 -6.79 3.56 22.48
CA GLN A 331 -6.99 2.73 21.30
C GLN A 331 -8.26 3.10 20.56
N GLY A 332 -8.13 3.27 19.23
CA GLY A 332 -9.25 3.63 18.37
C GLY A 332 -9.76 5.07 18.52
N LEU A 333 -9.21 5.89 19.43
CA LEU A 333 -9.68 7.27 19.66
C LEU A 333 -9.59 8.10 18.37
N LEU A 334 -8.41 8.12 17.76
CA LEU A 334 -8.16 8.97 16.61
C LEU A 334 -8.96 8.54 15.37
N THR A 335 -9.02 7.23 15.09
CA THR A 335 -9.76 6.67 13.95
C THR A 335 -11.27 6.72 14.16
N GLY A 336 -11.75 6.43 15.37
CA GLY A 336 -13.17 6.47 15.71
C GLY A 336 -13.75 7.87 15.59
N VAL A 337 -13.12 8.87 16.23
CA VAL A 337 -13.53 10.28 16.13
C VAL A 337 -13.42 10.79 14.69
N TYR A 338 -12.37 10.38 13.96
CA TYR A 338 -12.24 10.74 12.55
C TYR A 338 -13.39 10.16 11.72
N GLY A 339 -13.73 8.88 11.87
CA GLY A 339 -14.80 8.22 11.13
C GLY A 339 -16.18 8.76 11.47
N ALA A 340 -16.45 8.99 12.77
CA ALA A 340 -17.73 9.50 13.26
C ALA A 340 -18.09 10.87 12.67
N ARG A 341 -17.12 11.72 12.28
CA ARG A 341 -17.42 13.00 11.63
C ARG A 341 -18.20 12.85 10.33
N PHE A 342 -18.12 11.68 9.68
CA PHE A 342 -18.60 11.49 8.31
C PHE A 342 -20.05 10.99 8.23
N ASN A 343 -20.67 10.42 9.27
CA ASN A 343 -22.13 10.16 9.29
C ASN A 343 -22.63 9.61 10.65
N GLU A 344 -23.94 9.69 10.89
CA GLU A 344 -24.68 8.83 11.83
C GLU A 344 -24.72 7.37 11.33
N GLU A 345 -24.78 7.08 10.03
CA GLU A 345 -24.82 5.69 9.53
C GLU A 345 -23.49 4.91 9.69
N PHE A 346 -22.38 5.59 10.01
CA PHE A 346 -21.14 4.94 10.45
C PHE A 346 -21.37 4.05 11.69
N ILE A 347 -22.39 4.39 12.48
CA ILE A 347 -22.79 3.79 13.75
C ILE A 347 -23.45 2.43 13.56
N ALA A 348 -24.11 2.21 12.42
CA ALA A 348 -24.97 1.04 12.19
C ALA A 348 -24.23 -0.23 11.74
N LEU A 349 -22.90 -0.19 11.59
CA LEU A 349 -22.06 -1.27 11.05
C LEU A 349 -21.09 -1.87 12.10
N GLY A 350 -21.22 -1.43 13.36
CA GLY A 350 -20.49 -1.97 14.52
C GLY A 350 -21.10 -3.25 15.07
#